data_AF-A0A6B0R1X4-F1
#
_entry.id   AF-A0A6B0R1X4-F1
#
_cell.length_a   1.000
_cell.length_b   1.000
_cell.length_c   1.000
_cell.angle_alpha   90.00
_cell.angle_beta   90.00
_cell.angle_gamma   90.00
#
_symmetry.space_group_name_H-M   'P 1'
#
loop_
_entity.id
_entity.type
_entity.pdbx_description
1 polymer ?
#
loop_
_entity_poly.entity_id
_entity_poly.type
_entity_poly.pdbx_seq_one_letter_code
_entity_poly.pdbx_strand_id
1 'polypeptide(L)'
;MMKGALLVLALMVTRELIFQTTEACPVFYGVFGTLILGSKTLLNTTLDFVAATDEEKAALGKIQDCYDEAGFDDKVLDLLLMCERC
;
A
#
# COMPACT_ATOMS: atom_id res chain seq x y z
N MET A 1 7.10 4.54 21.13
CA MET A 1 5.81 4.31 20.45
C MET A 1 6.06 4.22 18.94
N MET A 2 6.74 3.16 18.48
CA MET A 2 7.18 2.97 17.06
C MET A 2 6.98 1.51 16.63
N LYS A 3 5.86 0.88 17.02
CA LYS A 3 5.64 -0.56 16.76
C LYS A 3 4.75 -0.82 15.54
N GLY A 4 3.85 0.10 15.19
CA GLY A 4 2.84 -0.14 14.14
C GLY A 4 3.38 -0.13 12.71
N ALA A 5 4.13 0.90 12.32
CA ALA A 5 4.55 1.07 10.94
C ALA A 5 5.69 0.13 10.51
N LEU A 6 6.66 -0.09 11.41
CA LEU A 6 7.67 -1.15 11.28
C LEU A 6 7.05 -2.54 11.16
N LEU A 7 5.90 -2.79 11.80
CA LEU A 7 5.15 -4.03 11.63
C LEU A 7 4.56 -4.13 10.21
N VAL A 8 3.98 -3.07 9.66
CA VAL A 8 3.40 -3.11 8.29
C VAL A 8 4.48 -3.35 7.23
N LEU A 9 5.62 -2.66 7.33
CA LEU A 9 6.78 -2.89 6.45
C LEU A 9 7.39 -4.28 6.64
N ALA A 10 7.54 -4.74 7.88
CA ALA A 10 8.00 -6.11 8.16
C ALA A 10 7.03 -7.15 7.59
N LEU A 11 5.71 -6.92 7.69
CA LEU A 11 4.68 -7.81 7.18
C LEU A 11 4.67 -7.91 5.65
N MET A 12 4.89 -6.79 4.95
CA MET A 12 5.05 -6.81 3.50
C MET A 12 6.32 -7.56 3.07
N VAL A 13 7.38 -7.50 3.89
CA VAL A 13 8.68 -8.13 3.60
C VAL A 13 8.72 -9.62 3.97
N THR A 14 7.99 -10.07 5.01
CA THR A 14 8.21 -11.42 5.55
C THR A 14 7.48 -12.55 4.84
N ARG A 15 6.46 -12.32 3.98
CA ARG A 15 5.63 -13.40 3.37
C ARG A 15 5.14 -14.49 4.35
N GLU A 16 5.21 -14.20 5.64
CA GLU A 16 4.85 -15.04 6.76
C GLU A 16 4.16 -14.14 7.76
N LEU A 17 3.18 -14.71 8.47
CA LEU A 17 2.18 -14.10 9.37
C LEU A 17 0.87 -13.85 8.60
N ILE A 18 -0.10 -14.78 8.60
CA ILE A 18 -0.89 -15.18 9.79
C ILE A 18 -1.11 -13.99 10.76
N PHE A 19 -1.31 -12.78 10.23
CA PHE A 19 -2.12 -11.78 10.91
C PHE A 19 -3.59 -12.16 10.71
N GLN A 20 -4.49 -11.70 11.59
CA GLN A 20 -5.93 -11.74 11.32
C GLN A 20 -6.17 -11.10 9.95
N THR A 21 -6.36 -11.94 8.93
CA THR A 21 -6.56 -11.55 7.53
C THR A 21 -7.76 -10.61 7.39
N THR A 22 -8.65 -10.62 8.37
CA THR A 22 -9.83 -9.75 8.48
C THR A 22 -9.49 -8.26 8.56
N GLU A 23 -8.39 -7.87 9.24
CA GLU A 23 -8.09 -6.46 9.50
C GLU A 23 -6.93 -5.91 8.64
N ALA A 24 -5.92 -6.74 8.35
CA ALA A 24 -4.76 -6.31 7.58
C ALA A 24 -5.06 -6.17 6.09
N CYS A 25 -5.94 -7.04 5.56
CA CYS A 25 -6.24 -7.06 4.14
C CYS A 25 -7.04 -5.83 3.66
N PRO A 26 -8.06 -5.33 4.39
CA PRO A 26 -8.74 -4.08 4.02
C PRO A 26 -7.80 -2.87 4.01
N VAL A 27 -6.88 -2.79 4.98
CA VAL A 27 -5.90 -1.68 5.06
C VAL A 27 -4.93 -1.74 3.89
N PHE A 28 -4.42 -2.94 3.57
CA PHE A 28 -3.55 -3.16 2.43
C PHE A 28 -4.21 -2.75 1.10
N TYR A 29 -5.42 -3.25 0.83
CA TYR A 29 -6.16 -2.87 -0.38
C TYR A 29 -6.55 -1.39 -0.41
N GLY A 30 -6.79 -0.77 0.74
CA GLY A 30 -6.99 0.68 0.85
C GLY A 30 -5.77 1.47 0.34
N VAL A 31 -4.57 1.13 0.84
CA VAL A 31 -3.31 1.77 0.39
C VAL A 31 -3.05 1.47 -1.09
N PHE A 32 -3.15 0.20 -1.49
CA PHE A 32 -2.91 -0.24 -2.86
C PHE A 32 -3.86 0.43 -3.87
N GLY A 33 -5.15 0.55 -3.53
CA GLY A 33 -6.12 1.27 -4.36
C GLY A 33 -5.73 2.74 -4.57
N THR A 34 -5.19 3.41 -3.54
CA THR A 34 -4.70 4.79 -3.70
C THR A 34 -3.44 4.91 -4.55
N LEU A 35 -2.56 3.90 -4.53
CA LEU A 35 -1.39 3.84 -5.44
C LEU A 35 -1.85 3.75 -6.89
N ILE A 36 -2.78 2.84 -7.20
CA ILE A 36 -3.33 2.67 -8.56
C ILE A 36 -4.05 3.93 -9.03
N LEU A 37 -4.80 4.61 -8.14
CA LEU A 37 -5.54 5.82 -8.48
C LEU A 37 -4.64 7.01 -8.89
N GLY A 38 -3.33 6.98 -8.59
CA GLY A 38 -2.39 8.06 -8.96
C GLY A 38 -2.60 9.38 -8.21
N SER A 39 -3.48 9.41 -7.20
CA SER A 39 -3.75 10.63 -6.42
C SER A 39 -2.84 10.71 -5.20
N LYS A 40 -1.87 11.64 -5.24
CA LYS A 40 -0.98 11.92 -4.10
C LYS A 40 -1.74 12.36 -2.84
N THR A 41 -2.84 13.10 -3.00
CA THR A 41 -3.67 13.54 -1.88
C THR A 41 -4.36 12.37 -1.21
N LEU A 42 -4.93 11.44 -1.99
CA LEU A 42 -5.58 10.25 -1.45
C LEU A 42 -4.56 9.32 -0.79
N LEU A 43 -3.40 9.12 -1.43
CA LEU A 43 -2.32 8.32 -0.87
C LEU A 43 -1.87 8.87 0.48
N ASN A 44 -1.55 10.16 0.56
CA ASN A 44 -1.12 10.78 1.82
C ASN A 44 -2.20 10.69 2.91
N THR A 45 -3.47 10.88 2.57
CA THR A 45 -4.59 10.79 3.52
C THR A 45 -4.73 9.36 4.06
N THR A 46 -4.63 8.35 3.20
CA THR A 46 -4.68 6.94 3.62
C THR A 46 -3.45 6.56 4.44
N LEU A 47 -2.28 7.14 4.16
CA LEU A 47 -1.07 6.92 4.93
C LEU A 47 -1.10 7.61 6.30
N ASP A 48 -1.73 8.78 6.39
CA ASP A 48 -2.02 9.42 7.67
C ASP A 48 -2.95 8.58 8.54
N PHE A 49 -3.94 7.90 7.93
CA PHE A 49 -4.85 7.00 8.65
C PHE A 49 -4.12 5.84 9.34
N VAL A 50 -3.05 5.32 8.74
CA VAL A 50 -2.22 4.26 9.33
C VAL A 50 -1.02 4.80 10.12
N ALA A 51 -0.99 6.12 10.37
CA ALA A 51 0.10 6.81 11.07
C ALA A 51 1.49 6.56 10.45
N ALA A 52 1.58 6.57 9.11
CA ALA A 52 2.83 6.42 8.37
C ALA A 52 3.76 7.62 8.58
N THR A 53 5.08 7.37 8.58
CA THR A 53 6.09 8.42 8.69
C THR A 53 6.28 9.18 7.38
N ASP A 54 6.95 10.34 7.44
CA ASP A 54 7.22 11.13 6.25
C ASP A 54 8.11 10.40 5.25
N GLU A 55 9.03 9.56 5.73
CA GLU A 55 9.88 8.71 4.89
C GLU A 55 9.06 7.62 4.17
N GLU A 56 8.07 7.04 4.85
CA GLU A 56 7.17 6.02 4.28
C GLU A 56 6.26 6.62 3.20
N LYS A 57 5.72 7.83 3.45
CA LYS A 57 4.97 8.59 2.44
C LYS A 57 5.83 8.89 1.22
N ALA A 58 7.08 9.30 1.43
CA ALA A 58 8.01 9.56 0.32
C ALA A 58 8.33 8.28 -0.47
N ALA A 59 8.47 7.13 0.19
CA ALA A 59 8.70 5.85 -0.47
C ALA A 59 7.48 5.41 -1.30
N LEU A 60 6.28 5.48 -0.73
CA LEU A 60 5.04 5.09 -1.41
C LEU A 60 4.66 6.08 -2.51
N GLY A 61 4.98 7.36 -2.35
CA GLY A 61 4.85 8.36 -3.41
C GLY A 61 5.67 8.01 -4.66
N LYS A 62 6.88 7.48 -4.50
CA LYS A 62 7.69 6.99 -5.64
C LYS A 62 7.07 5.77 -6.32
N ILE A 63 6.44 4.88 -5.55
CA ILE A 63 5.75 3.72 -6.10
C ILE A 63 4.53 4.17 -6.91
N GLN A 64 3.78 5.17 -6.42
CA GLN A 64 2.69 5.78 -7.17
C GLN A 64 3.18 6.42 -8.47
N ASP A 65 4.31 7.15 -8.42
CA ASP A 65 4.93 7.72 -9.62
C ASP A 65 5.27 6.62 -10.66
N CYS A 66 5.78 5.45 -10.22
CA CYS A 66 6.02 4.31 -11.11
C CYS A 66 4.74 3.78 -11.78
N TYR A 67 3.62 3.70 -11.06
CA TYR A 67 2.36 3.28 -11.66
C TYR A 67 1.82 4.32 -12.65
N ASP A 68 1.96 5.61 -12.34
CA ASP A 68 1.56 6.70 -13.22
C ASP A 68 2.38 6.72 -14.51
N GLU A 69 3.67 6.39 -14.45
CA GLU A 69 4.56 6.23 -15.61
C GLU A 69 4.25 4.97 -16.44
N ALA A 70 3.94 3.84 -15.79
CA ALA A 70 3.62 2.57 -16.44
C ALA A 70 2.29 2.63 -17.22
N GLY A 71 1.31 3.37 -16.69
CA GLY A 71 0.03 3.59 -17.34
C GLY A 71 -1.08 2.62 -16.92
N PHE A 72 -2.22 2.71 -17.61
CA PHE A 72 -3.47 2.08 -17.16
C PHE A 72 -3.47 0.55 -17.30
N ASP A 73 -2.90 0.00 -18.37
CA ASP A 73 -2.92 -1.44 -18.61
C ASP A 73 -2.11 -2.21 -17.54
N ASP A 74 -0.95 -1.68 -17.15
CA ASP A 74 -0.13 -2.26 -16.08
C ASP A 74 -0.81 -2.16 -14.72
N LYS A 75 -1.47 -1.03 -14.42
CA LYS A 75 -2.29 -0.86 -13.22
C LYS A 75 -3.41 -1.90 -13.11
N VAL A 76 -4.08 -2.21 -14.23
CA VAL A 76 -5.16 -3.21 -14.28
C VAL A 76 -4.61 -4.62 -14.11
N LEU A 77 -3.48 -4.93 -14.76
CA LEU A 77 -2.82 -6.23 -14.62
C LEU A 77 -2.43 -6.49 -13.16
N ASP A 78 -1.85 -5.49 -12.50
CA ASP A 78 -1.42 -5.61 -11.11
C ASP A 78 -2.60 -5.69 -10.14
N LEU A 79 -3.70 -4.98 -10.43
CA LEU A 79 -4.96 -5.13 -9.69
C LEU A 79 -5.49 -6.57 -9.75
N LEU A 80 -5.51 -7.17 -10.94
CA LEU A 80 -5.96 -8.56 -11.14
C LEU A 80 -5.08 -9.54 -10.36
N LEU A 81 -3.76 -9.36 -10.41
CA LEU A 81 -2.79 -10.21 -9.72
C LEU A 81 -2.84 -10.10 -8.19
N MET A 82 -3.27 -8.96 -7.67
CA MET A 82 -3.33 -8.70 -6.24
C MET A 82 -4.68 -9.06 -5.64
N CYS A 83 -5.78 -8.96 -6.39
CA CYS A 83 -7.13 -9.30 -5.94
C CYS A 83 -7.30 -10.78 -5.51
N GLU A 84 -6.42 -11.67 -5.98
CA GLU A 84 -6.41 -13.10 -5.60
C GLU A 84 -5.49 -13.42 -4.41
N ARG A 85 -4.78 -12.42 -3.85
CA ARG A 85 -3.77 -12.62 -2.81
C ARG A 85 -4.08 -11.84 -1.53
N CYS A 86 -5.18 -12.24 -0.91
CA CYS A 86 -5.50 -12.19 0.52
C CYS A 86 -6.48 -13.35 0.80
#